data_AF-A0A9P9TFH6-F1
#
_entry.id   AF-A0A9P9TFH6-F1
#
_cell.length_a   1.000
_cell.length_b   1.000
_cell.length_c   1.000
_cell.angle_alpha   90.00
_cell.angle_beta   90.00
_cell.angle_gamma   90.00
#
_symmetry.space_group_name_H-M   'P 1'
#
loop_
_entity.id
_entity.type
_entity.pdbx_description
1 polymer ?
#
loop_
_entity_poly.entity_id
_entity_poly.type
_entity_poly.pdbx_seq_one_letter_code
_entity_poly.pdbx_strand_id
1 'polypeptide(L)'
;MDTSPEDAIPAVKSTVTIDPNAPLVSYSAALTHPGSDGAQQNARFSRGNLVHMSQILNGQRIKGVFTIDALQYNSRGDYVEYQLRDALTEQLHRNGAWIREKDLKLDRRG
;
A
#
# COMPACT_ATOMS: atom_id res chain seq x y z
N MET A 1 -47.73 10.11 29.21
CA MET A 1 -46.73 10.96 28.52
C MET A 1 -45.41 10.39 28.99
N ASP A 2 -44.93 9.39 28.25
CA ASP A 2 -43.77 8.60 28.65
C ASP A 2 -42.67 8.88 27.64
N THR A 3 -41.74 9.73 28.05
CA THR A 3 -40.51 10.04 27.34
C THR A 3 -39.50 8.92 27.62
N SER A 4 -39.22 8.07 26.64
CA SER A 4 -38.04 7.18 26.65
C SER A 4 -36.81 7.96 26.19
N PRO A 5 -35.77 8.10 27.01
CA PRO A 5 -34.48 8.61 26.56
C PRO A 5 -33.62 7.48 25.98
N GLU A 6 -33.30 7.64 24.70
CA GLU A 6 -31.94 7.68 24.14
C GLU A 6 -31.03 6.46 24.32
N ASP A 7 -30.83 5.77 23.18
CA ASP A 7 -29.61 5.10 22.73
C ASP A 7 -28.33 5.39 23.54
N ALA A 8 -28.00 4.48 24.45
CA ALA A 8 -26.69 4.45 25.10
C ALA A 8 -25.70 3.67 24.22
N ILE A 9 -24.98 4.38 23.34
CA ILE A 9 -23.77 3.90 22.68
C ILE A 9 -22.66 3.84 23.76
N PRO A 10 -22.02 2.68 24.02
CA PRO A 10 -20.93 2.63 24.99
C PRO A 10 -19.70 3.36 24.44
N ALA A 11 -19.35 4.48 25.09
CA ALA A 11 -18.13 5.23 24.84
C ALA A 11 -16.90 4.44 25.31
N VAL A 12 -16.30 3.66 24.43
CA VAL A 12 -14.96 3.09 24.64
C VAL A 12 -13.91 4.18 24.45
N LYS A 13 -13.40 4.73 25.57
CA LYS A 13 -12.20 5.57 25.58
C LYS A 13 -10.98 4.68 25.32
N SER A 14 -10.50 4.65 24.08
CA SER A 14 -9.23 4.02 23.71
C SER A 14 -8.07 4.89 24.21
N THR A 15 -7.47 4.50 25.33
CA THR A 15 -6.24 5.10 25.85
C THR A 15 -5.07 4.62 24.99
N VAL A 16 -4.79 5.32 23.88
CA VAL A 16 -3.56 5.12 23.10
C VAL A 16 -2.45 5.90 23.80
N THR A 17 -1.56 5.20 24.52
CA THR A 17 -0.32 5.79 25.01
C THR A 17 0.60 6.04 23.80
N ILE A 18 0.73 7.30 23.41
CA ILE A 18 1.61 7.72 22.31
C ILE A 18 3.02 7.88 22.89
N ASP A 19 3.95 7.02 22.48
CA ASP A 19 5.37 7.18 22.80
C ASP A 19 5.93 8.40 22.05
N PRO A 20 6.53 9.39 22.72
CA PRO A 20 6.99 10.63 22.09
C PRO A 20 8.27 10.47 21.25
N ASN A 21 8.89 9.28 21.22
CA ASN A 21 10.07 8.99 20.40
C ASN A 21 9.74 8.08 19.20
N ALA A 22 8.47 7.72 19.00
CA ALA A 22 8.03 7.05 17.78
C ALA A 22 8.21 8.01 16.59
N PRO A 23 8.91 7.63 15.51
CA PRO A 23 9.04 8.48 14.34
C PRO A 23 7.64 8.81 13.81
N LEU A 24 7.34 10.11 13.73
CA LEU A 24 6.04 10.62 13.27
C LEU A 24 5.72 10.04 11.89
N VAL A 25 4.85 9.02 11.85
CA VAL A 25 4.27 8.51 10.61
C VAL A 25 3.26 9.54 10.15
N SER A 26 3.70 10.44 9.27
CA SER A 26 2.86 11.46 8.65
C SER A 26 1.70 10.83 7.87
N TYR A 27 0.51 10.94 8.45
CA TYR A 27 -0.83 11.07 7.86
C TYR A 27 -1.02 10.56 6.42
N SER A 28 -1.45 9.30 6.32
CA SER A 28 -2.52 8.85 5.40
C SER A 28 -3.09 7.52 5.90
N ALA A 29 -3.58 7.54 7.15
CA ALA A 29 -4.28 6.42 7.77
C ALA A 29 -5.74 6.36 7.27
N ALA A 30 -5.92 5.92 6.03
CA ALA A 30 -7.15 5.28 5.56
C ALA A 30 -6.72 4.31 4.45
N LEU A 31 -7.11 3.04 4.56
CA LEU A 31 -6.66 1.87 3.77
C LEU A 31 -5.47 1.08 4.34
N THR A 32 -5.40 0.92 5.67
CA THR A 32 -4.64 -0.20 6.26
C THR A 32 -5.37 -1.50 5.89
N HIS A 33 -4.94 -2.15 4.81
CA HIS A 33 -5.36 -3.52 4.53
C HIS A 33 -4.74 -4.42 5.61
N PRO A 34 -5.55 -5.20 6.36
CA PRO A 34 -5.04 -6.13 7.37
C PRO A 34 -4.26 -7.23 6.65
N GLY A 35 -2.93 -7.16 6.69
CA GLY A 35 -2.02 -8.07 5.96
C GLY A 35 -0.65 -7.48 5.62
N SER A 36 -0.41 -6.20 5.90
CA SER A 36 0.77 -5.46 5.43
C SER A 36 2.03 -5.61 6.32
N ASP A 37 1.88 -5.99 7.59
CA ASP A 37 2.95 -5.86 8.59
C ASP A 37 4.14 -6.83 8.38
N GLY A 38 3.89 -8.04 7.86
CA GLY A 38 4.95 -9.01 7.56
C GLY A 38 5.69 -8.72 6.25
N ALA A 39 5.04 -8.05 5.30
CA ALA A 39 5.61 -7.77 3.99
C ALA A 39 6.70 -6.69 4.04
N GLN A 40 6.60 -5.77 5.00
CA GLN A 40 7.44 -4.59 5.06
C GLN A 40 8.89 -4.89 5.48
N GLN A 41 9.15 -5.99 6.20
CA GLN A 41 10.50 -6.32 6.69
C GLN A 41 11.44 -6.88 5.61
N ASN A 42 10.90 -7.46 4.54
CA ASN A 42 11.68 -8.05 3.44
C ASN A 42 11.41 -7.37 2.08
N ALA A 43 10.63 -6.28 2.07
CA ALA A 43 10.29 -5.58 0.83
C ALA A 43 11.45 -4.69 0.36
N ARG A 44 11.88 -4.86 -0.89
CA ARG A 44 12.83 -3.95 -1.54
C ARG A 44 12.27 -2.57 -1.82
N PHE A 45 10.96 -2.46 -1.99
CA PHE A 45 10.28 -1.20 -2.29
C PHE A 45 9.23 -0.88 -1.21
N SER A 46 9.05 0.39 -0.90
CA SER A 46 8.02 0.85 0.03
C SER A 46 6.86 1.51 -0.71
N ARG A 47 5.68 1.55 -0.07
CA ARG A 47 4.53 2.32 -0.56
C ARG A 47 4.95 3.76 -0.88
N GLY A 48 4.49 4.28 -2.01
CA GLY A 48 4.85 5.61 -2.51
C GLY A 48 6.18 5.68 -3.27
N ASN A 49 6.99 4.61 -3.30
CA ASN A 49 8.17 4.59 -4.16
C ASN A 49 7.79 4.58 -5.64
N LEU A 50 8.57 5.32 -6.42
CA LEU A 50 8.45 5.35 -7.87
C LEU A 50 9.33 4.26 -8.47
N VAL A 51 8.71 3.37 -9.24
CA VAL A 51 9.34 2.21 -9.87
C VAL A 51 9.04 2.21 -11.36
N HIS A 52 9.82 1.44 -12.12
CA HIS A 52 9.53 1.19 -13.52
C HIS A 52 9.62 -0.30 -13.84
N MET A 53 8.88 -0.70 -14.86
CA MET A 53 8.96 -2.04 -15.43
C MET A 53 8.72 -2.01 -16.94
N SER A 54 9.15 -3.07 -17.63
CA SER A 54 8.78 -3.27 -19.03
C SER A 54 7.35 -3.77 -19.14
N GLN A 55 6.58 -3.19 -20.04
CA GLN A 55 5.23 -3.64 -20.38
C GLN A 55 5.16 -3.94 -21.87
N ILE A 56 4.27 -4.85 -22.24
CA ILE A 56 3.93 -5.09 -23.63
C ILE A 56 2.57 -4.43 -23.87
N LEU A 57 2.56 -3.38 -24.68
CA LEU A 57 1.36 -2.68 -25.10
C LEU A 57 1.30 -2.76 -26.62
N ASN A 58 0.21 -3.32 -27.16
CA ASN A 58 0.02 -3.50 -28.61
C ASN A 58 1.20 -4.20 -29.31
N GLY A 59 1.80 -5.20 -28.66
CA GLY A 59 2.96 -5.93 -29.19
C GLY A 59 4.30 -5.20 -29.06
N GLN A 60 4.30 -3.94 -28.59
CA GLN A 60 5.52 -3.17 -28.37
C GLN A 60 5.92 -3.18 -26.89
N ARG A 61 7.22 -3.37 -26.64
CA ARG A 61 7.77 -3.29 -25.28
C ARG A 61 8.03 -1.81 -24.93
N ILE A 62 7.33 -1.30 -23.92
CA ILE A 62 7.44 0.07 -23.43
C ILE A 62 7.89 0.09 -21.97
N LYS A 63 8.52 1.19 -21.52
CA LYS A 63 8.81 1.44 -20.10
C LYS A 63 7.57 2.07 -19.46
N GLY A 64 6.95 1.37 -18.53
CA GLY A 64 5.90 1.94 -17.68
C GLY A 64 6.50 2.44 -16.37
N VAL A 65 5.97 3.55 -15.85
CA VAL A 65 6.39 4.17 -14.59
C VAL A 65 5.21 4.13 -13.62
N PHE A 66 5.47 3.63 -12.42
CA PHE A 66 4.44 3.31 -11.44
C PHE A 66 4.84 3.78 -10.04
N THR A 67 3.85 4.01 -9.21
CA THR A 67 3.99 4.19 -7.78
C THR A 67 3.52 2.93 -7.07
N ILE A 68 4.25 2.47 -6.05
CA ILE A 68 3.79 1.36 -5.20
C ILE A 68 2.57 1.80 -4.39
N ASP A 69 1.43 1.13 -4.58
CA ASP A 69 0.17 1.41 -3.88
C ASP A 69 0.02 0.55 -2.62
N ALA A 70 0.28 -0.75 -2.74
CA ALA A 70 0.26 -1.71 -1.65
C ALA A 70 1.32 -2.80 -1.86
N LEU A 71 1.66 -3.50 -0.79
CA LEU A 71 2.58 -4.64 -0.79
C LEU A 71 1.97 -5.80 -0.01
N GLN A 72 2.28 -7.02 -0.43
CA GLN A 72 1.85 -8.25 0.22
C GLN A 72 2.97 -9.28 0.15
N TYR A 73 3.18 -10.02 1.24
CA TYR A 73 4.12 -11.13 1.25
C TYR A 73 3.42 -12.42 0.81
N ASN A 74 3.99 -13.08 -0.18
CA ASN A 74 3.53 -14.37 -0.67
C ASN A 74 4.35 -15.49 0.00
N SER A 75 3.78 -16.08 1.05
CA SER A 75 4.44 -17.14 1.83
C SER A 75 4.68 -18.43 1.05
N ARG A 76 3.93 -18.70 -0.02
CA ARG A 76 4.15 -19.88 -0.88
C ARG A 76 5.37 -19.72 -1.77
N GLY A 77 5.66 -18.48 -2.15
CA GLY A 77 6.73 -18.13 -3.07
C GLY A 77 7.98 -17.58 -2.39
N ASP A 78 7.88 -17.20 -1.12
CA ASP A 78 8.89 -16.46 -0.37
C ASP A 78 9.35 -15.18 -1.07
N TYR A 79 8.39 -14.39 -1.56
CA TYR A 79 8.66 -13.09 -2.15
C TYR A 79 7.55 -12.08 -1.86
N VAL A 80 7.91 -10.80 -1.96
CA VAL A 80 6.95 -9.69 -1.87
C VAL A 80 6.39 -9.38 -3.25
N GLU A 81 5.08 -9.20 -3.29
CA GLU A 81 4.32 -8.72 -4.44
C GLU A 81 3.78 -7.33 -4.15
N TYR A 82 3.63 -6.55 -5.22
CA TYR A 82 3.28 -5.14 -5.14
C TYR A 82 2.09 -4.84 -6.04
N GLN A 83 1.13 -4.11 -5.51
CA GLN A 83 0.15 -3.42 -6.34
C GLN A 83 0.74 -2.10 -6.80
N LEU A 84 0.56 -1.84 -8.09
CA LEU A 84 1.10 -0.67 -8.75
C LEU A 84 -0.03 0.28 -9.12
N ARG A 85 0.24 1.57 -8.98
CA ARG A 85 -0.58 2.65 -9.50
C ARG A 85 0.19 3.36 -10.60
N ASP A 86 -0.43 3.60 -11.74
CA ASP A 86 0.20 4.33 -12.83
C ASP A 86 0.52 5.76 -12.37
N ALA A 87 1.77 6.19 -12.58
CA ALA A 87 2.26 7.45 -12.01
C ALA A 87 1.65 8.69 -12.67
N LEU A 88 1.04 8.54 -13.86
CA LEU A 88 0.43 9.65 -14.60
C LEU A 88 -1.09 9.69 -14.40
N THR A 89 -1.73 8.53 -14.41
CA THR A 89 -3.20 8.42 -14.37
C THR A 89 -3.74 8.12 -12.98
N GLU A 90 -2.88 7.78 -12.03
CA GLU A 90 -3.23 7.36 -10.67
C GLU A 90 -4.18 6.15 -10.60
N GLN A 91 -4.31 5.41 -11.71
CA GLN A 91 -5.14 4.21 -11.78
C GLN A 91 -4.36 2.97 -11.37
N LEU A 92 -5.04 2.02 -10.74
CA LEU A 92 -4.45 0.73 -10.42
C LEU A 92 -4.07 -0.01 -11.71
N HIS A 93 -2.80 -0.39 -11.79
CA HIS A 93 -2.28 -1.12 -12.93
C HIS A 93 -2.97 -2.49 -13.05
N ARG A 94 -3.47 -2.83 -14.24
CA ARG A 94 -4.16 -4.11 -14.51
C ARG A 94 -5.25 -4.43 -13.48
N ASN A 95 -6.04 -3.42 -13.09
CA ASN A 95 -7.11 -3.54 -12.10
C ASN A 95 -6.63 -4.03 -10.71
N GLY A 96 -5.40 -3.67 -10.32
CA GLY A 96 -4.84 -4.04 -9.02
C GLY A 96 -4.13 -5.40 -9.01
N ALA A 97 -3.56 -5.81 -10.15
CA ALA A 97 -2.77 -7.02 -10.22
C ALA A 97 -1.53 -6.93 -9.32
N TRP A 98 -1.20 -8.05 -8.68
CA TRP A 98 0.02 -8.21 -7.88
C TRP A 98 1.21 -8.51 -8.79
N ILE A 99 2.22 -7.65 -8.72
CA ILE A 99 3.45 -7.74 -9.53
C ILE A 99 4.61 -8.10 -8.63
N ARG A 100 5.43 -9.06 -9.05
CA ARG A 100 6.56 -9.53 -8.25
C ARG A 100 7.69 -8.51 -8.22
N GLU A 101 8.43 -8.52 -7.11
CA GLU A 101 9.59 -7.65 -6.92
C GLU A 101 10.60 -7.69 -8.07
N LYS A 102 10.90 -8.89 -8.59
CA LYS A 102 11.93 -9.09 -9.63
C LYS A 102 11.63 -8.36 -10.94
N ASP A 103 10.36 -8.07 -11.20
CA ASP A 103 9.91 -7.43 -12.45
C ASP A 103 9.98 -5.90 -12.34
N LEU A 104 10.20 -5.37 -11.13
CA LEU A 104 10.27 -3.95 -10.81
C LEU A 104 11.72 -3.48 -10.65
N LYS A 105 11.94 -2.22 -11.00
CA LYS A 105 13.20 -1.52 -10.75
C LYS A 105 12.90 -0.16 -10.15
N LEU A 106 13.66 0.24 -9.15
CA LEU A 106 13.54 1.60 -8.58
C LEU A 106 13.84 2.63 -9.67
N ASP A 107 12.96 3.61 -9.83
CA ASP A 107 13.24 4.72 -10.73
C ASP A 107 14.18 5.70 -10.03
N ARG A 108 15.48 5.55 -10.29
CA ARG A 108 16.46 6.57 -9.93
C ARG A 108 16.42 7.63 -11.02
N ARG A 109 15.66 8.70 -10.81
CA ARG A 109 15.87 9.95 -11.56
C ARG A 109 17.31 10.39 -11.26
N GLY A 110 18.20 10.24 -12.24
CA GLY A 110 19.53 10.82 -12.24
C GLY A 110 19.48 12.27 -12.69
#